data_AF-A0A957UYR7-F1
#
_entry.id   AF-A0A957UYR7-F1
#
_cell.length_a   1.000
_cell.length_b   1.000
_cell.length_c   1.000
_cell.angle_alpha   90.00
_cell.angle_beta   90.00
_cell.angle_gamma   90.00
#
_symmetry.space_group_name_H-M   'P 1'
#
loop_
_entity.id
_entity.type
_entity.pdbx_description
1 polymer ?
#
loop_
_entity_poly.entity_id
_entity_poly.type
_entity_poly.pdbx_seq_one_letter_code
_entity_poly.pdbx_strand_id
1 'polypeptide(L)'
;MDIPAWLREAVIYQIFVDRFAPIPGQPFADTQDLGAFFGGALRGITARLDYLSELGVNCLWLTPIFPAPSHHGYDPMDYFAIEPRLGDMADFQ
;
A
#
# COMPACT_ATOMS: atom_id res chain seq x y z
N MET A 1 9.14 14.75 -23.91
CA MET A 1 8.71 14.72 -22.49
C MET A 1 9.96 14.38 -21.71
N ASP A 2 10.42 15.29 -20.85
CA ASP A 2 11.67 15.08 -20.10
C ASP A 2 11.42 14.19 -18.89
N ILE A 3 12.36 13.30 -18.61
CA ILE A 3 12.30 12.41 -17.44
C ILE A 3 12.64 13.24 -16.20
N PRO A 4 11.80 13.21 -15.13
CA PRO A 4 12.13 13.89 -13.88
C PRO A 4 13.51 13.48 -13.35
N ALA A 5 14.35 14.45 -13.02
CA ALA A 5 15.75 14.19 -12.65
C ALA A 5 15.88 13.22 -11.47
N TRP A 6 15.00 13.33 -10.47
CA TRP A 6 14.98 12.48 -9.27
C TRP A 6 14.85 10.99 -9.59
N LEU A 7 14.24 10.61 -10.73
CA LEU A 7 14.03 9.21 -11.09
C LEU A 7 15.35 8.47 -11.33
N ARG A 8 16.43 9.18 -11.69
CA ARG A 8 17.75 8.58 -11.89
C ARG A 8 18.39 8.09 -10.59
N GLU A 9 17.95 8.62 -9.46
CA GLU A 9 18.43 8.30 -8.12
C GLU A 9 17.40 7.49 -7.33
N ALA A 10 16.25 7.18 -7.94
CA ALA A 10 15.17 6.48 -7.30
C ALA A 10 15.49 4.99 -7.12
N VAL A 11 15.35 4.51 -5.89
CA VAL A 11 15.26 3.09 -5.54
C VAL A 11 13.80 2.83 -5.20
N ILE A 12 13.06 2.32 -6.19
CA ILE A 12 11.61 2.14 -6.10
C ILE A 12 11.31 0.78 -5.46
N TYR A 13 10.45 0.79 -4.45
CA TYR A 13 9.92 -0.42 -3.81
C TYR A 13 8.42 -0.52 -4.07
N GLN A 14 8.01 -1.60 -4.74
CA GLN A 14 6.60 -1.87 -4.99
C GLN A 14 5.95 -2.50 -3.75
N ILE A 15 4.80 -1.97 -3.34
CA ILE A 15 4.02 -2.49 -2.22
C ILE A 15 2.65 -2.94 -2.72
N PHE A 16 2.35 -4.21 -2.49
CA PHE A 16 0.98 -4.72 -2.55
C PHE A 16 0.30 -4.52 -1.19
N VAL A 17 -0.55 -3.50 -1.09
CA VAL A 17 -0.96 -2.91 0.20
C VAL A 17 -1.64 -3.91 1.13
N ASP A 18 -2.57 -4.73 0.62
CA ASP A 18 -3.30 -5.74 1.40
C ASP A 18 -2.40 -6.83 2.02
N ARG A 19 -1.14 -6.95 1.58
CA ARG A 19 -0.22 -8.04 2.01
C ARG A 19 1.04 -7.55 2.70
N PHE A 20 1.32 -6.25 2.74
CA PHE A 20 2.62 -5.77 3.20
C PHE A 20 2.74 -5.76 4.73
N ALA A 21 1.83 -5.06 5.41
CA ALA A 21 1.82 -4.98 6.85
C ALA A 21 0.40 -4.67 7.35
N PRO A 22 -0.12 -5.40 8.36
CA PRO A 22 -1.36 -5.04 9.01
C PRO A 22 -1.14 -3.81 9.91
N ILE A 23 -2.24 -3.25 10.41
CA ILE A 23 -2.17 -2.21 11.45
C ILE A 23 -1.39 -2.78 12.66
N PRO A 24 -0.44 -2.03 13.25
CA PRO A 24 0.31 -2.50 14.41
C PRO A 24 -0.60 -3.08 15.51
N GLY A 25 -0.28 -4.30 15.95
CA GLY A 25 -1.08 -5.04 16.93
C GLY A 25 -2.23 -5.87 16.36
N GLN A 26 -2.51 -5.79 15.05
CA GLN A 26 -3.45 -6.68 14.36
C GLN A 26 -2.69 -7.78 13.61
N PRO A 27 -3.20 -9.03 13.62
CA PRO A 27 -2.68 -10.09 12.77
C PRO A 27 -3.16 -9.91 11.33
N PHE A 28 -2.47 -10.55 10.39
CA PHE A 28 -3.09 -10.84 9.09
C PHE A 28 -4.26 -11.81 9.27
N ALA A 29 -5.18 -11.81 8.32
CA ALA A 29 -6.21 -12.84 8.24
C ALA A 29 -5.59 -14.22 8.06
N ASP A 30 -6.11 -15.21 8.79
CA ASP A 30 -5.72 -16.61 8.65
C ASP A 30 -6.53 -17.26 7.52
N THR A 31 -6.00 -17.17 6.30
CA THR A 31 -6.63 -17.74 5.10
C THR A 31 -5.58 -18.19 4.08
N GLN A 32 -5.93 -19.23 3.32
CA GLN A 32 -5.16 -19.71 2.17
C GLN A 32 -5.77 -19.26 0.83
N ASP A 33 -6.95 -18.63 0.87
CA ASP A 33 -7.57 -18.08 -0.33
C ASP A 33 -6.82 -16.82 -0.77
N LEU A 34 -6.05 -16.93 -1.85
CA LEU A 34 -5.30 -15.81 -2.42
C LEU A 34 -6.21 -14.66 -2.88
N GLY A 35 -7.48 -14.95 -3.17
CA GLY A 35 -8.51 -14.00 -3.54
C GLY A 35 -9.08 -13.20 -2.37
N ALA A 36 -8.86 -13.67 -1.13
CA ALA A 36 -9.35 -13.01 0.07
C ALA A 36 -8.53 -11.78 0.45
N PHE A 37 -9.08 -11.00 1.37
CA PHE A 37 -8.38 -9.88 2.01
C PHE A 37 -7.54 -10.39 3.17
N PHE A 38 -6.29 -9.96 3.25
CA PHE A 38 -5.36 -10.36 4.30
C PHE A 38 -5.23 -9.30 5.39
N GLY A 39 -5.62 -8.06 5.11
CA GLY A 39 -5.71 -7.01 6.13
C GLY A 39 -4.48 -6.12 6.25
N GLY A 40 -3.64 -6.07 5.22
CA GLY A 40 -2.65 -5.01 5.09
C GLY A 40 -3.30 -3.63 4.95
N ALA A 41 -2.67 -2.59 5.50
CA ALA A 41 -3.25 -1.25 5.59
C ALA A 41 -2.19 -0.15 5.45
N LEU A 42 -2.61 1.07 5.12
CA LEU A 42 -1.73 2.24 4.99
C LEU A 42 -0.95 2.51 6.27
N ARG A 43 -1.60 2.43 7.43
CA ARG A 43 -0.95 2.55 8.74
C ARG A 43 0.10 1.47 8.99
N GLY A 44 -0.08 0.28 8.41
CA GLY A 44 0.92 -0.77 8.43
C GLY A 44 2.17 -0.41 7.63
N ILE A 45 2.00 0.25 6.48
CA ILE A 45 3.10 0.80 5.69
C ILE A 45 3.83 1.89 6.49
N THR A 46 3.10 2.85 7.06
CA THR A 46 3.68 3.95 7.85
C THR A 46 4.53 3.42 9.00
N ALA A 47 4.07 2.38 9.70
CA ALA A 47 4.81 1.73 10.78
C ALA A 47 6.08 0.98 10.34
N ARG A 48 6.32 0.85 9.03
CA ARG A 48 7.47 0.17 8.43
C ARG A 48 8.35 1.11 7.60
N LEU A 49 8.11 2.43 7.62
CA LEU A 49 8.92 3.39 6.89
C LEU A 49 10.40 3.39 7.35
N ASP A 50 10.67 3.19 8.64
CA ASP A 50 12.04 3.08 9.14
C ASP A 50 12.77 1.88 8.51
N TYR A 51 12.12 0.72 8.43
CA TYR A 51 12.66 -0.46 7.74
C TYR A 51 12.93 -0.20 6.26
N LEU A 52 12.02 0.48 5.55
CA LEU A 52 12.17 0.80 4.13
C LEU A 52 13.32 1.81 3.91
N SER A 53 13.44 2.80 4.80
CA SER A 53 14.51 3.79 4.81
C SER A 53 15.87 3.13 5.06
N GLU A 54 15.97 2.24 6.06
CA GLU A 54 17.18 1.46 6.35
C GLU A 54 17.61 0.56 5.18
N LEU A 55 16.64 0.03 4.43
CA LEU A 55 16.90 -0.72 3.20
C LEU A 55 17.47 0.15 2.06
N GLY A 56 17.34 1.48 2.15
CA GLY A 56 17.80 2.44 1.14
C GLY A 56 16.74 2.80 0.10
N VAL A 57 15.47 2.46 0.33
CA VAL A 57 14.35 2.82 -0.54
C VAL A 57 14.00 4.29 -0.35
N ASN A 58 13.77 5.00 -1.46
CA ASN A 58 13.39 6.42 -1.42
C ASN A 58 12.13 6.74 -2.25
N CYS A 59 11.50 5.73 -2.85
CA CYS A 59 10.26 5.87 -3.59
C CYS A 59 9.38 4.63 -3.40
N LEU A 60 8.11 4.83 -3.06
CA LEU A 60 7.14 3.74 -2.96
C LEU A 60 6.21 3.75 -4.17
N TRP A 61 6.05 2.57 -4.76
CA TRP A 61 5.02 2.32 -5.76
C TRP A 61 3.93 1.44 -5.17
N LEU A 62 2.81 2.05 -4.81
CA LEU A 62 1.66 1.32 -4.27
C LEU A 62 0.82 0.74 -5.40
N THR A 63 0.30 -0.48 -5.20
CA THR A 63 -0.86 -0.96 -5.94
C THR A 63 -2.09 -0.09 -5.63
N PRO A 64 -3.20 -0.18 -6.39
CA PRO A 64 -4.36 0.67 -6.19
C PRO A 64 -4.87 0.69 -4.74
N ILE A 65 -5.26 1.88 -4.28
CA ILE A 65 -5.74 2.17 -2.93
C ILE A 65 -7.15 2.77 -2.92
N PHE A 66 -7.84 2.72 -4.05
CA PHE A 66 -9.20 3.22 -4.23
C PHE A 66 -10.23 2.15 -3.86
N PRO A 67 -11.44 2.52 -3.40
CA PRO A 67 -12.54 1.59 -3.15
C PRO A 67 -12.75 0.61 -4.30
N ALA A 68 -12.68 -0.68 -4.01
CA ALA A 68 -12.80 -1.75 -4.98
C ALA A 68 -13.29 -3.04 -4.31
N PRO A 69 -14.09 -3.88 -5.01
CA PRO A 69 -14.55 -5.15 -4.45
C PRO A 69 -13.46 -6.23 -4.43
N SER A 70 -12.42 -6.12 -5.25
CA SER A 70 -11.29 -7.05 -5.25
C SER A 70 -10.21 -6.69 -4.21
N HIS A 71 -9.38 -7.68 -3.86
CA HIS A 71 -8.18 -7.46 -3.02
C HIS A 71 -7.08 -6.71 -3.77
N HIS A 72 -7.08 -6.72 -5.11
CA HIS A 72 -6.03 -6.10 -5.91
C HIS A 72 -6.31 -4.64 -6.31
N GLY A 73 -7.57 -4.20 -6.26
CA GLY A 73 -7.98 -2.80 -6.42
C GLY A 73 -7.95 -2.25 -7.85
N TYR A 74 -7.85 -3.10 -8.87
CA TYR A 74 -7.79 -2.67 -10.29
C TYR A 74 -9.18 -2.47 -10.92
N ASP A 75 -10.23 -2.63 -10.12
CA ASP A 75 -11.65 -2.49 -10.40
C ASP A 75 -12.27 -1.38 -9.50
N PRO A 76 -11.78 -0.12 -9.60
CA PRO A 76 -12.17 0.95 -8.70
C PRO A 76 -13.62 1.39 -8.92
N MET A 77 -14.30 1.66 -7.81
CA MET A 77 -15.67 2.19 -7.76
C MET A 77 -15.70 3.70 -7.56
N ASP A 78 -14.67 4.26 -6.91
CA ASP A 78 -14.53 5.71 -6.68
C ASP A 78 -13.03 6.08 -6.65
N TYR A 79 -12.58 6.94 -7.54
CA TYR A 79 -11.18 7.39 -7.61
C TYR A 79 -10.85 8.52 -6.62
N PHE A 80 -11.84 9.06 -5.90
CA PHE A 80 -11.68 10.21 -5.00
C PHE A 80 -11.66 9.83 -3.51
N ALA A 81 -11.76 8.54 -3.20
CA ALA A 81 -11.73 8.01 -1.83
C ALA A 81 -10.61 6.97 -1.67
N ILE A 82 -10.23 6.74 -0.41
CA ILE A 82 -9.38 5.62 -0.01
C ILE A 82 -10.27 4.41 0.25
N GLU A 83 -9.80 3.22 -0.15
CA GLU A 83 -10.46 1.95 0.17
C GLU A 83 -10.61 1.83 1.69
N PRO A 84 -11.85 1.77 2.23
CA PRO A 84 -12.08 1.74 3.67
C PRO A 84 -11.37 0.59 4.40
N ARG A 85 -11.08 -0.52 3.72
CA ARG A 85 -10.29 -1.64 4.30
C ARG A 85 -8.82 -1.29 4.52
N LEU A 86 -8.27 -0.36 3.73
CA LEU A 86 -6.85 0.02 3.77
C LEU A 86 -6.60 1.22 4.69
N GLY A 87 -7.63 2.03 4.97
CA GLY A 87 -7.56 3.21 5.83
C GLY A 87 -8.52 4.30 5.37
N ASP A 88 -8.19 5.55 5.71
CA ASP A 88 -8.90 6.74 5.23
C ASP A 88 -7.93 7.77 4.59
N MET A 89 -8.45 8.95 4.21
CA MET A 89 -7.63 10.01 3.63
C MET A 89 -6.59 10.57 4.60
N ALA A 90 -6.86 10.55 5.91
CA ALA A 90 -5.90 11.03 6.91
C ALA A 90 -4.75 10.03 7.08
N ASP A 91 -4.99 8.73 6.90
CA ASP A 91 -3.93 7.73 6.87
C ASP A 91 -3.01 7.83 5.63
N PHE A 92 -3.46 8.50 4.55
CA PHE A 92 -2.70 8.67 3.31
C PHE A 92 -1.86 9.96 3.26
N GLN A 93 -2.27 11.02 3.98
CA GLN A 93 -1.64 12.35 3.97
C GLN A 93 -0.45 12.45 4.91
#